data_AF-A0A167EP74-F1
#
_entry.id   AF-A0A167EP74-F1
#
_cell.length_a   1.000
_cell.length_b   1.000
_cell.length_c   1.000
_cell.angle_alpha   90.00
_cell.angle_beta   90.00
_cell.angle_gamma   90.00
#
_symmetry.space_group_name_H-M   'P 1'
#
loop_
_entity.id
_entity.type
_entity.pdbx_description
1 polymer ?
#
loop_
_entity_poly.entity_id
_entity_poly.type
_entity_poly.pdbx_seq_one_letter_code
_entity_poly.pdbx_strand_id
1 'polypeptide(L)'
;MVFIAITAIFLAATALAGPLVTPTVHIGPLATPTAPAGPPPVPAAPSNNPAAPINTPTPGADKPAGQFTGDSTYYEPGLGACGTTNSAAELIAAIPVSMYAKEHCGQQIIIKAGGNTITVTAVDKCMGCKAGDLDLSPEAFRRLFGSLDKGRAPIQWSWGSSQGGAAAHA
;
A
#
# COMPACT_ATOMS: atom_id res chain seq x y z
N MET A 1 -76.85 -21.44 -24.41
CA MET A 1 -76.26 -21.52 -25.77
C MET A 1 -76.31 -20.14 -26.39
N VAL A 2 -75.19 -19.43 -26.49
CA VAL A 2 -74.83 -18.57 -27.63
C VAL A 2 -73.31 -18.41 -27.59
N PHE A 3 -72.63 -18.98 -28.59
CA PHE A 3 -71.25 -18.71 -28.96
C PHE A 3 -71.22 -17.46 -29.82
N ILE A 4 -70.35 -16.48 -29.55
CA ILE A 4 -69.86 -15.54 -30.58
C ILE A 4 -68.37 -15.34 -30.38
N ALA A 5 -67.67 -15.38 -31.51
CA ALA A 5 -66.27 -15.61 -31.69
C ALA A 5 -65.52 -14.32 -32.11
N ILE A 6 -64.22 -14.30 -31.82
CA ILE A 6 -63.10 -13.77 -32.61
C ILE A 6 -63.14 -12.28 -33.03
N THR A 7 -62.11 -11.53 -32.61
CA THR A 7 -61.22 -10.82 -33.54
C THR A 7 -59.98 -10.34 -32.78
N ALA A 8 -58.88 -11.08 -32.91
CA ALA A 8 -57.55 -10.65 -32.45
C ALA A 8 -57.00 -9.65 -33.46
N ILE A 9 -56.93 -8.37 -33.06
CA ILE A 9 -56.31 -7.31 -33.85
C ILE A 9 -54.80 -7.44 -33.68
N PHE A 10 -54.13 -8.02 -34.69
CA PHE A 10 -52.67 -7.97 -34.82
C PHE A 10 -52.26 -6.57 -35.28
N LEU A 11 -51.77 -5.75 -34.36
CA LEU A 11 -51.05 -4.52 -34.69
C LEU A 11 -49.67 -4.91 -35.25
N ALA A 12 -49.50 -4.81 -36.57
CA ALA A 12 -48.20 -4.91 -37.20
C ALA A 12 -47.40 -3.63 -36.91
N ALA A 13 -46.38 -3.73 -36.06
CA ALA A 13 -45.43 -2.66 -35.81
C ALA A 13 -44.44 -2.59 -37.00
N THR A 14 -44.58 -1.57 -37.84
CA THR A 14 -43.59 -1.22 -38.86
C THR A 14 -42.36 -0.63 -38.18
N ALA A 15 -41.29 -1.42 -38.07
CA ALA A 15 -39.98 -0.95 -37.65
C ALA A 15 -39.38 -0.09 -38.78
N LEU A 16 -39.24 1.21 -38.52
CA LEU A 16 -38.44 2.11 -39.36
C LEU A 16 -36.96 1.79 -39.13
N ALA A 17 -36.31 1.20 -40.13
CA ALA A 17 -34.87 1.03 -40.16
C ALA A 17 -34.20 2.41 -40.31
N GLY A 18 -33.63 2.93 -39.23
CA GLY A 18 -32.75 4.10 -39.27
C GLY A 18 -31.41 3.79 -39.95
N PRO A 19 -30.72 4.80 -40.50
CA PRO A 19 -29.44 4.59 -41.17
C PRO A 19 -28.35 4.16 -40.18
N LEU A 20 -27.61 3.11 -40.55
CA LEU A 20 -26.41 2.64 -39.88
C LEU A 20 -25.31 3.71 -39.99
N VAL A 21 -25.14 4.50 -38.93
CA VAL A 21 -23.94 5.32 -38.72
C VAL A 21 -22.80 4.41 -38.28
N THR A 22 -21.83 4.21 -39.16
CA THR A 22 -20.57 3.54 -38.82
C THR A 22 -19.75 4.46 -37.91
N PRO A 23 -19.30 4.01 -36.72
CA PRO A 23 -18.37 4.79 -35.93
C PRO A 23 -17.01 4.80 -36.64
N THR A 24 -16.64 5.95 -37.22
CA THR A 24 -15.26 6.22 -37.62
C THR A 24 -14.41 6.30 -36.36
N VAL A 25 -13.63 5.25 -36.07
CA VAL A 25 -12.61 5.27 -35.02
C VAL A 25 -11.49 6.21 -35.46
N HIS A 26 -11.51 7.44 -34.95
CA HIS A 26 -10.44 8.39 -35.15
C HIS A 26 -9.30 8.02 -34.19
N ILE A 27 -8.29 7.32 -34.71
CA ILE A 27 -7.08 6.98 -33.97
C ILE A 27 -6.24 8.27 -33.87
N GLY A 28 -6.49 9.05 -32.82
CA GLY A 28 -5.60 10.15 -32.46
C GLY A 28 -4.21 9.65 -32.09
N PRO A 29 -3.16 10.47 -32.22
CA PRO A 29 -1.82 10.10 -31.77
C PRO A 29 -1.86 9.74 -30.27
N LEU A 30 -1.30 8.58 -29.93
CA LEU A 30 -1.13 8.10 -28.56
C LEU A 30 -0.34 9.16 -27.79
N ALA A 31 -1.03 9.93 -26.93
CA ALA A 31 -0.35 10.79 -25.99
C ALA A 31 0.54 9.90 -25.12
N THR A 32 1.85 10.14 -25.15
CA THR A 32 2.79 9.56 -24.22
C THR A 32 2.31 9.85 -22.80
N PRO A 33 2.14 8.85 -21.92
CA PRO A 33 1.85 9.11 -20.52
C PRO A 33 3.04 9.87 -19.94
N THR A 34 2.86 11.17 -19.75
CA THR A 34 3.79 11.97 -18.98
C THR A 34 3.62 11.52 -17.54
N ALA A 35 4.62 10.83 -17.01
CA ALA A 35 4.64 10.44 -15.61
C ALA A 35 4.32 11.67 -14.75
N PRO A 36 3.35 11.59 -13.82
CA PRO A 36 3.14 12.66 -12.85
C PRO A 36 4.46 12.92 -12.15
N ALA A 37 4.90 14.18 -12.10
CA ALA A 37 6.00 14.57 -11.25
C ALA A 37 5.69 14.08 -9.83
N GLY A 38 6.56 13.23 -9.28
CA GLY A 38 6.40 12.72 -7.92
C GLY A 38 6.22 13.88 -6.94
N PRO A 39 5.52 13.65 -5.81
CA PRO A 39 5.39 14.67 -4.79
C PRO A 39 6.78 15.18 -4.37
N PRO A 40 6.93 16.49 -4.10
CA PRO A 40 8.21 17.05 -3.72
C PRO A 40 8.75 16.32 -2.48
N PRO A 41 10.09 16.13 -2.37
CA PRO A 41 10.67 15.56 -1.18
C PRO A 41 10.26 16.40 0.03
N VAL A 42 9.50 15.79 0.95
CA VAL A 42 9.06 16.46 2.17
C VAL A 42 10.32 16.85 2.95
N PRO A 43 10.54 18.15 3.25
CA PRO A 43 11.70 18.57 4.01
C PRO A 43 11.73 17.86 5.37
N ALA A 44 12.89 17.31 5.73
CA ALA A 44 13.11 16.73 7.05
C ALA A 44 12.95 17.83 8.12
N ALA A 45 11.81 17.84 8.81
CA ALA A 45 11.60 18.73 9.95
C ALA A 45 12.45 18.28 11.15
N PRO A 46 13.05 19.21 11.92
CA PRO A 46 13.85 18.87 13.09
C PRO A 46 12.96 18.38 14.24
N SER A 47 13.31 17.22 14.79
CA SER A 47 12.59 16.57 15.89
C SER A 47 13.13 17.09 17.23
N ASN A 48 12.36 17.92 17.92
CA ASN A 48 12.67 18.43 19.25
C ASN A 48 11.59 17.99 20.23
N ASN A 49 11.67 16.78 20.81
CA ASN A 49 11.05 16.55 22.11
C ASN A 49 11.72 15.42 22.91
N PRO A 50 11.85 15.55 24.26
CA PRO A 50 12.49 14.55 25.11
C PRO A 50 11.66 13.27 25.25
N ALA A 51 12.34 12.13 25.21
CA ALA A 51 11.76 10.81 25.43
C ALA A 51 11.17 10.68 26.84
N ALA A 52 9.91 10.22 26.94
CA ALA A 52 9.33 9.78 28.20
C ALA A 52 9.77 8.34 28.52
N PRO A 53 10.04 7.99 29.80
CA PRO A 53 10.43 6.63 30.17
C PRO A 53 9.18 5.78 30.43
N ILE A 54 9.11 4.58 29.84
CA ILE A 54 8.08 3.59 30.17
C ILE A 54 8.76 2.38 30.80
N ASN A 55 8.65 2.26 32.13
CA ASN A 55 9.01 1.06 32.88
C ASN A 55 7.73 0.35 33.36
N THR A 56 7.45 -0.85 32.87
CA THR A 56 6.78 -1.91 33.66
C THR A 56 7.00 -3.28 32.99
N PRO A 57 7.41 -4.32 33.74
CA PRO A 57 7.76 -5.62 33.17
C PRO A 57 6.56 -6.60 33.20
N THR A 58 6.19 -7.14 32.04
CA THR A 58 5.31 -8.32 31.95
C THR A 58 6.15 -9.59 31.80
N PRO A 59 5.97 -10.62 32.64
CA PRO A 59 6.68 -11.90 32.53
C PRO A 59 6.25 -12.68 31.28
N GLY A 60 7.22 -13.07 30.46
CA GLY A 60 7.01 -13.80 29.19
C GLY A 60 7.78 -13.22 27.99
N ALA A 61 8.66 -12.24 28.20
CA ALA A 61 9.52 -11.73 27.15
C ALA A 61 10.74 -12.66 26.97
N ASP A 62 10.58 -13.69 26.15
CA ASP A 62 11.69 -14.10 25.30
C ASP A 62 12.17 -12.84 24.61
N LYS A 63 13.35 -12.36 24.99
CA LYS A 63 13.94 -11.12 24.46
C LYS A 63 14.02 -11.30 22.93
N PRO A 64 13.19 -10.64 22.10
CA PRO A 64 13.31 -10.82 20.67
C PRO A 64 14.62 -10.17 20.29
N ALA A 65 15.54 -10.93 19.70
CA ALA A 65 16.71 -10.35 19.07
C ALA A 65 16.22 -9.32 18.03
N GLY A 66 16.72 -8.07 18.11
CA GLY A 66 16.42 -7.03 17.11
C GLY A 66 15.11 -6.25 17.32
N GLN A 67 14.92 -5.65 18.49
CA GLN A 67 13.98 -4.52 18.62
C GLN A 67 14.68 -3.22 18.21
N PHE A 68 13.97 -2.41 17.43
CA PHE A 68 14.42 -1.14 16.88
C PHE A 68 13.43 -0.03 17.24
N THR A 69 13.96 1.18 17.33
CA THR A 69 13.20 2.42 17.47
C THR A 69 13.59 3.36 16.35
N GLY A 70 12.63 4.08 15.80
CA GLY A 70 12.89 5.12 14.81
C GLY A 70 11.62 5.88 14.48
N ASP A 71 11.68 6.66 13.41
CA ASP A 71 10.51 7.31 12.85
C ASP A 71 9.97 6.51 11.66
N SER A 72 8.70 6.70 11.36
CA SER A 72 8.09 6.26 10.12
C SER A 72 7.66 7.44 9.27
N THR A 73 7.79 7.31 7.95
CA THR A 73 7.12 8.14 6.93
C THR A 73 6.29 7.25 6.03
N TYR A 74 5.81 7.80 4.90
CA TYR A 74 5.23 7.01 3.83
C TYR A 74 5.69 7.46 2.44
N TYR A 75 5.67 6.54 1.49
CA TYR A 75 6.02 6.75 0.08
C TYR A 75 4.96 6.17 -0.85
N GLU A 76 4.97 6.55 -2.13
CA GLU A 76 4.15 5.91 -3.16
C GLU A 76 4.91 4.70 -3.73
N PRO A 77 4.44 3.46 -3.51
CA PRO A 77 5.18 2.27 -3.94
C PRO A 77 5.18 2.07 -5.46
N GLY A 78 6.23 1.40 -5.93
CA GLY A 78 6.41 1.00 -7.32
C GLY A 78 7.31 -0.23 -7.39
N LEU A 79 8.23 -0.27 -8.36
CA LEU A 79 9.26 -1.31 -8.42
C LEU A 79 10.32 -1.05 -7.33
N GLY A 80 10.33 -1.89 -6.29
CA GLY A 80 11.28 -1.79 -5.20
C GLY A 80 12.62 -2.50 -5.48
N ALA A 81 13.63 -2.22 -4.65
CA ALA A 81 14.94 -2.87 -4.68
C ALA A 81 14.87 -4.40 -4.47
N CYS A 82 13.77 -4.93 -3.92
CA CYS A 82 13.55 -6.36 -3.84
C CYS A 82 13.16 -7.01 -5.17
N GLY A 83 12.83 -6.22 -6.20
CA GLY A 83 12.50 -6.69 -7.55
C GLY A 83 11.01 -6.97 -7.76
N THR A 84 10.16 -6.56 -6.82
CA THR A 84 8.71 -6.67 -6.89
C THR A 84 8.09 -5.29 -7.10
N THR A 85 7.03 -5.22 -7.90
CA THR A 85 6.19 -4.03 -7.97
C THR A 85 5.07 -4.16 -6.95
N ASN A 86 4.94 -3.16 -6.09
CA ASN A 86 3.90 -3.10 -5.07
C ASN A 86 3.14 -1.78 -5.16
N SER A 87 2.04 -1.66 -4.43
CA SER A 87 1.10 -0.55 -4.47
C SER A 87 0.85 0.07 -3.10
N ALA A 88 0.28 1.28 -3.08
CA ALA A 88 -0.05 2.01 -1.86
C ALA A 88 -1.05 1.30 -0.93
N ALA A 89 -1.81 0.34 -1.44
CA ALA A 89 -2.83 -0.41 -0.69
C ALA A 89 -2.27 -1.63 0.07
N GLU A 90 -1.03 -2.03 -0.21
CA GLU A 90 -0.39 -3.19 0.44
C GLU A 90 0.26 -2.81 1.76
N LEU A 91 0.48 -3.76 2.65
CA LEU A 91 1.21 -3.55 3.91
C LEU A 91 2.69 -3.83 3.73
N ILE A 92 3.42 -2.81 3.31
CA ILE A 92 4.84 -2.93 2.96
C ILE A 92 5.65 -1.78 3.55
N ALA A 93 6.97 -1.98 3.58
CA ALA A 93 7.92 -0.96 3.98
C ALA A 93 9.19 -0.99 3.12
N ALA A 94 9.79 0.19 2.96
CA ALA A 94 11.17 0.34 2.57
C ALA A 94 12.05 0.44 3.84
N ILE A 95 13.11 -0.37 3.90
CA ILE A 95 14.05 -0.41 5.04
C ILE A 95 15.25 0.51 4.78
N PRO A 96 15.88 1.12 5.79
CA PRO A 96 16.93 2.10 5.56
C PRO A 96 18.12 1.45 4.88
N VAL A 97 18.78 2.18 3.96
CA VAL A 97 19.91 1.64 3.18
C VAL A 97 21.03 1.06 4.07
N SER A 98 21.24 1.62 5.26
CA SER A 98 22.22 1.12 6.24
C SER A 98 21.88 -0.25 6.84
N MET A 99 20.62 -0.67 6.76
CA MET A 99 20.13 -1.97 7.23
C MET A 99 19.68 -2.87 6.07
N TYR A 100 19.76 -2.39 4.83
CA TYR A 100 19.31 -3.15 3.68
C TYR A 100 20.30 -4.25 3.31
N ALA A 101 19.78 -5.45 3.15
CA ALA A 101 20.44 -6.60 2.55
C ALA A 101 19.40 -7.35 1.71
N LYS A 102 19.82 -8.06 0.65
CA LYS A 102 18.86 -8.75 -0.24
C LYS A 102 18.07 -9.83 0.52
N GLU A 103 18.67 -10.38 1.57
CA GLU A 103 18.12 -11.38 2.48
C GLU A 103 16.94 -10.84 3.29
N HIS A 104 16.83 -9.52 3.46
CA HIS A 104 15.70 -8.89 4.13
C HIS A 104 14.49 -8.69 3.21
N CYS A 105 14.63 -8.93 1.89
CA CYS A 105 13.49 -8.89 0.99
C CYS A 105 12.49 -9.99 1.32
N GLY A 106 11.21 -9.61 1.44
CA GLY A 106 10.14 -10.52 1.85
C GLY A 106 10.09 -10.78 3.35
N GLN A 107 11.04 -10.25 4.13
CA GLN A 107 11.05 -10.43 5.57
C GLN A 107 9.93 -9.60 6.21
N GLN A 108 9.23 -10.20 7.17
CA GLN A 108 8.18 -9.52 7.92
C GLN A 108 8.79 -8.56 8.95
N ILE A 109 8.11 -7.43 9.15
CA ILE A 109 8.43 -6.43 10.17
C ILE A 109 7.17 -6.21 11.00
N ILE A 110 7.29 -6.38 12.32
CA ILE A 110 6.20 -6.12 13.27
C ILE A 110 6.40 -4.71 13.83
N ILE A 111 5.45 -3.81 13.58
CA ILE A 111 5.53 -2.39 13.96
C ILE A 111 4.48 -2.11 15.03
N LYS A 112 4.88 -1.38 16.07
CA LYS A 112 4.02 -0.87 17.15
C LYS A 112 4.08 0.65 17.19
N ALA A 113 2.92 1.30 17.06
CA ALA A 113 2.80 2.75 17.20
C ALA A 113 1.35 3.16 17.46
N GLY A 114 1.14 4.24 18.24
CA GLY A 114 -0.21 4.78 18.48
C GLY A 114 -1.19 3.78 19.12
N GLY A 115 -0.70 2.79 19.87
CA GLY A 115 -1.51 1.70 20.43
C GLY A 115 -1.84 0.58 19.43
N ASN A 116 -1.51 0.75 18.16
CA ASN A 116 -1.72 -0.24 17.10
C ASN A 116 -0.47 -1.11 16.91
N THR A 117 -0.69 -2.34 16.46
CA THR A 117 0.37 -3.24 16.00
C THR A 117 0.00 -3.76 14.62
N ILE A 118 0.91 -3.64 13.66
CA ILE A 118 0.74 -4.19 12.30
C ILE A 118 1.97 -5.01 11.91
N THR A 119 1.79 -5.87 10.92
CA THR A 119 2.89 -6.56 10.25
C THR A 119 2.96 -6.09 8.81
N VAL A 120 4.14 -5.70 8.34
CA VAL A 120 4.42 -5.29 6.97
C VAL A 120 5.52 -6.18 6.37
N THR A 121 5.63 -6.21 5.06
CA THR A 121 6.71 -6.89 4.34
C THR A 121 7.76 -5.90 3.87
N ALA A 122 9.04 -6.21 4.07
CA ALA A 122 10.14 -5.43 3.49
C ALA A 122 10.28 -5.71 1.99
N VAL A 123 10.06 -4.68 1.16
CA VAL A 123 10.05 -4.82 -0.32
C VAL A 123 10.97 -3.82 -1.03
N ASP A 124 11.52 -2.86 -0.29
CA ASP A 124 12.36 -1.82 -0.88
C ASP A 124 13.44 -1.32 0.10
N LYS A 125 14.34 -0.48 -0.40
CA LYS A 125 15.34 0.25 0.38
C LYS A 125 15.03 1.75 0.37
N CYS A 126 15.02 2.36 1.54
CA CYS A 126 14.88 3.79 1.71
C CYS A 126 16.27 4.45 1.75
N MET A 127 16.61 5.22 0.72
CA MET A 127 17.92 5.88 0.60
C MET A 127 18.09 7.07 1.56
N GLY A 128 16.99 7.68 2.00
CA GLY A 128 16.99 8.83 2.91
C GLY A 128 16.72 8.50 4.37
N CYS A 129 16.38 7.25 4.69
CA CYS A 129 16.02 6.83 6.05
C CYS A 129 17.26 6.61 6.91
N LYS A 130 17.18 7.06 8.17
CA LYS A 130 18.21 6.75 9.17
C LYS A 130 18.08 5.30 9.63
N ALA A 131 19.12 4.76 10.25
CA ALA A 131 19.02 3.46 10.90
C ALA A 131 17.86 3.46 11.92
N GLY A 132 16.98 2.47 11.83
CA GLY A 132 15.77 2.36 12.65
C GLY A 132 14.51 3.01 12.04
N ASP A 133 14.65 3.92 11.07
CA ASP A 133 13.50 4.52 10.39
C ASP A 133 12.89 3.56 9.36
N LEU A 134 11.57 3.62 9.13
CA LEU A 134 10.89 2.87 8.07
C LEU A 134 10.09 3.82 7.17
N ASP A 135 10.11 3.61 5.85
CA ASP A 135 9.21 4.31 4.94
C ASP A 135 8.06 3.36 4.56
N LEU A 136 6.86 3.65 5.03
CA LEU A 136 5.72 2.72 4.94
C LEU A 136 4.89 2.97 3.67
N SER A 137 4.08 2.01 3.26
CA SER A 137 2.99 2.34 2.34
C SER A 137 1.95 3.25 3.01
N PRO A 138 1.14 4.00 2.23
CA PRO A 138 0.07 4.82 2.76
C PRO A 138 -0.96 4.03 3.57
N GLU A 139 -1.31 2.80 3.15
CA GLU A 139 -2.19 1.92 3.92
C GLU A 139 -1.57 1.51 5.27
N ALA A 140 -0.29 1.13 5.30
CA ALA A 140 0.38 0.76 6.55
C ALA A 140 0.47 1.93 7.53
N PHE A 141 0.82 3.13 7.04
CA PHE A 141 0.87 4.34 7.86
C PHE A 141 -0.51 4.70 8.44
N ARG A 142 -1.56 4.65 7.61
CA ARG A 142 -2.95 4.86 8.05
C ARG A 142 -3.39 3.85 9.11
N ARG A 143 -3.00 2.58 9.03
CA ARG A 143 -3.35 1.60 10.08
C ARG A 143 -2.70 1.90 11.42
N LEU A 144 -1.53 2.51 11.44
CA LEU A 144 -0.86 2.90 12.68
C LEU A 144 -1.43 4.19 13.27
N PHE A 145 -1.77 5.17 12.42
CA PHE A 145 -2.02 6.54 12.87
C PHE A 145 -3.41 7.12 12.53
N GLY A 146 -4.24 6.39 11.79
CA GLY A 146 -5.59 6.78 11.37
C GLY A 146 -5.65 7.66 10.11
N SER A 147 -4.60 8.44 9.82
CA SER A 147 -4.49 9.27 8.61
C SER A 147 -3.03 9.46 8.19
N LEU A 148 -2.81 10.12 7.05
CA LEU A 148 -1.48 10.48 6.55
C LEU A 148 -1.01 11.86 7.04
N ASP A 149 -1.86 12.61 7.75
CA ASP A 149 -1.63 14.03 8.08
C ASP A 149 -0.40 14.26 8.94
N LYS A 150 0.00 13.25 9.73
CA LYS A 150 1.21 13.35 10.55
C LYS A 150 2.47 13.48 9.71
N GLY A 151 2.50 12.90 8.51
CA GLY A 151 3.68 12.87 7.61
C GLY A 151 4.84 12.02 8.12
N ARG A 152 5.17 12.15 9.41
CA ARG A 152 6.20 11.43 10.15
C ARG A 152 5.73 11.15 11.57
N ALA A 153 5.98 9.95 12.09
CA ALA A 153 5.64 9.62 13.48
C ALA A 153 6.53 8.49 14.05
N PRO A 154 6.81 8.50 15.36
CA PRO A 154 7.69 7.53 16.00
C PRO A 154 7.08 6.12 16.04
N ILE A 155 7.94 5.12 15.88
CA ILE A 155 7.59 3.69 15.89
C ILE A 155 8.58 2.86 16.70
N GLN A 156 8.11 1.73 17.20
CA GLN A 156 8.94 0.61 17.65
C GLN A 156 8.70 -0.56 16.71
N TRP A 157 9.74 -1.30 16.35
CA TRP A 157 9.55 -2.46 15.49
C TRP A 157 10.56 -3.56 15.75
N SER A 158 10.26 -4.75 15.28
CA SER A 158 11.19 -5.87 15.24
C SER A 158 11.01 -6.62 13.94
N TRP A 159 12.05 -7.36 13.54
CA TRP A 159 11.86 -8.40 12.55
C TRP A 159 10.82 -9.41 13.05
N GLY A 160 9.90 -9.83 12.19
CA GLY A 160 9.05 -10.98 12.45
C GLY A 160 9.92 -12.22 12.57
N SER A 161 9.63 -13.09 13.53
CA SER A 161 10.39 -14.32 13.74
C SER A 161 10.49 -15.09 12.42
N SER A 162 11.72 -15.30 11.97
CA SER A 162 12.06 -16.10 10.80
C SER A 162 11.52 -17.52 10.98
N GLN A 163 10.41 -17.87 10.32
CA GLN A 163 10.35 -19.19 9.70
C GLN A 163 11.02 -19.03 8.35
N GLY A 164 12.26 -19.51 8.25
CA GLY A 164 12.98 -19.53 6.99
C GLY A 164 12.19 -20.31 5.94
N GLY A 165 12.08 -19.72 4.73
CA GLY A 165 11.67 -20.42 3.53
C GLY A 165 10.21 -20.22 3.11
N ALA A 166 10.06 -20.01 1.79
CA ALA A 166 8.82 -20.05 1.00
C ALA A 166 7.98 -18.77 0.92
N ALA A 167 8.46 -17.81 0.11
CA ALA A 167 7.54 -17.20 -0.84
C ALA A 167 6.98 -18.32 -1.73
N ALA A 168 5.73 -18.69 -1.47
CA ALA A 168 4.95 -19.53 -2.35
C ALA A 168 4.71 -18.77 -3.67
N HIS A 169 5.44 -19.14 -4.71
CA HIS A 169 4.96 -19.04 -6.07
C HIS A 169 4.29 -20.36 -6.41
N ALA A 170 2.96 -20.35 -6.52
CA ALA A 170 2.16 -21.34 -7.21
C ALA A 170 1.36 -20.61 -8.30
#